data_AF-A0A7N0REJ2-F1
#
_entry.id   AF-A0A7N0REJ2-F1
#
_cell.length_a   1.000
_cell.length_b   1.000
_cell.length_c   1.000
_cell.angle_alpha   90.00
_cell.angle_beta   90.00
_cell.angle_gamma   90.00
#
_symmetry.space_group_name_H-M   'P 1'
#
loop_
_entity.id
_entity.type
_entity.pdbx_description
1 polymer ?
#
loop_
_entity_poly.entity_id
_entity_poly.type
_entity_poly.pdbx_seq_one_letter_code
_entity_poly.pdbx_strand_id
1 'polypeptide(L)'
;MATTLSIQPNSLAALATAADATDNSSARSAFPKTSQLFMTARRKKRHYLIPKASCSNSGDKAPSINTPLQFDRREMLVGLGGLYGLTGLGTQSLSASASPILPPDFSQCGTLELPANVKSVNCCPPKSATVVDFKLPGSNAPLRIRPAAHLTDKAYIAKYKKALELMKALPDSDPRSFTQQSNVHCAYCNGGYTQVGFPNLDLQVHGSWLFLPFHRYYLYFFERILGSLINDQTFGIPYWNWDAPAGMQIPAMFTESNSVLSKALRDARHKPPRLVDLDYSGTDEKVSDQEQISSNLSIMYRQMLSNGKTAKLFHGGEYRAGGDPGGPGSLESYPHGP
;
A
#
# COMPACT_ATOMS: atom_id res chain seq x y z
N MET A 1 21.32 22.58 83.50
CA MET A 1 21.05 22.36 82.07
C MET A 1 20.24 21.06 81.99
N ALA A 2 18.94 20.99 82.31
CA ALA A 2 17.76 21.63 81.67
C ALA A 2 17.74 21.31 80.16
N THR A 3 16.76 20.62 79.54
CA THR A 3 15.39 20.26 79.94
C THR A 3 14.85 19.16 79.01
N THR A 4 13.82 18.48 79.50
CA THR A 4 13.03 17.32 79.01
C THR A 4 12.10 17.51 77.80
N LEU A 5 11.54 16.37 77.32
CA LEU A 5 10.23 16.08 76.65
C LEU A 5 10.38 15.53 75.22
N SER A 6 10.11 14.26 74.88
CA SER A 6 8.89 13.42 74.97
C SER A 6 7.68 13.98 74.22
N ILE A 7 7.13 13.17 73.28
CA ILE A 7 5.69 12.86 73.09
C ILE A 7 5.52 11.99 71.80
N GLN A 8 4.89 10.82 71.93
CA GLN A 8 4.12 10.11 70.90
C GLN A 8 2.60 10.18 71.27
N PRO A 9 1.68 9.42 70.63
CA PRO A 9 0.83 9.75 69.48
C PRO A 9 -0.67 9.87 69.88
N ASN A 10 -1.58 10.25 68.95
CA ASN A 10 -3.05 10.02 68.99
C ASN A 10 -3.63 10.39 67.61
N SER A 11 -4.44 9.63 66.86
CA SER A 11 -5.70 8.88 67.11
C SER A 11 -6.98 9.72 67.03
N LEU A 12 -7.80 9.41 66.01
CA LEU A 12 -9.28 9.40 65.89
C LEU A 12 -10.13 10.62 66.32
N ALA A 13 -10.99 11.13 65.41
CA ALA A 13 -12.47 11.00 65.49
C ALA A 13 -13.21 11.86 64.45
N ALA A 14 -14.36 11.34 64.02
CA ALA A 14 -15.35 11.94 63.13
C ALA A 14 -16.28 12.94 63.87
N LEU A 15 -16.96 13.85 63.15
CA LEU A 15 -18.41 13.82 62.94
C LEU A 15 -18.92 15.05 62.18
N ALA A 16 -20.05 14.84 61.50
CA ALA A 16 -20.82 15.75 60.70
C ALA A 16 -21.61 16.80 61.51
N THR A 17 -21.96 17.92 60.86
CA THR A 17 -23.20 18.65 61.12
C THR A 17 -23.70 19.33 59.85
N ALA A 18 -24.97 19.05 59.54
CA ALA A 18 -25.79 19.70 58.53
C ALA A 18 -26.41 21.01 59.07
N ALA A 19 -26.76 21.94 58.18
CA ALA A 19 -27.86 22.88 58.40
C ALA A 19 -28.41 23.40 57.05
N ASP A 20 -29.68 23.07 56.84
CA ASP A 20 -30.73 23.65 55.98
C ASP A 20 -30.88 25.19 56.22
N ALA A 21 -31.53 26.05 55.43
CA ALA A 21 -32.57 25.93 54.40
C ALA A 21 -32.79 27.31 53.69
N THR A 22 -33.34 27.25 52.46
CA THR A 22 -34.34 28.17 51.81
C THR A 22 -34.02 29.68 51.63
N ASP A 23 -34.38 30.41 50.55
CA ASP A 23 -35.58 30.31 49.71
C ASP A 23 -35.46 31.08 48.36
N ASN A 24 -36.22 30.59 47.37
CA ASN A 24 -36.87 31.20 46.20
C ASN A 24 -36.29 32.40 45.38
N SER A 25 -36.13 32.19 44.06
CA SER A 25 -37.02 32.81 43.04
C SER A 25 -36.70 32.40 41.58
N SER A 26 -37.72 31.82 40.96
CA SER A 26 -38.12 31.80 39.55
C SER A 26 -37.22 32.41 38.46
N ALA A 27 -36.74 31.57 37.54
CA ALA A 27 -36.69 31.90 36.11
C ALA A 27 -36.80 30.62 35.26
N ARG A 28 -37.85 30.54 34.45
CA ARG A 28 -38.10 29.48 33.48
C ARG A 28 -37.16 29.64 32.29
N SER A 29 -36.46 28.58 31.89
CA SER A 29 -36.04 28.38 30.50
C SER A 29 -36.09 26.90 30.14
N ALA A 30 -36.73 26.64 29.00
CA ALA A 30 -37.18 25.33 28.57
C ALA A 30 -36.02 24.51 27.98
N PHE A 31 -35.81 23.31 28.50
CA PHE A 31 -35.03 22.26 27.83
C PHE A 31 -35.95 21.52 26.85
N PRO A 32 -35.63 21.44 25.55
CA PRO A 32 -36.36 20.56 24.65
C PRO A 32 -35.95 19.10 24.91
N LYS A 33 -36.94 18.28 25.28
CA LYS A 33 -36.84 16.82 25.35
C LYS A 33 -36.53 16.25 23.97
N THR A 34 -35.63 15.27 23.97
CA THR A 34 -35.29 14.34 22.90
C THR A 34 -36.55 13.68 22.33
N SER A 35 -36.81 13.91 21.05
CA SER A 35 -37.82 13.16 20.28
C SER A 35 -37.22 11.80 19.91
N GLN A 36 -37.75 10.72 20.51
CA GLN A 36 -37.52 9.37 20.04
C GLN A 36 -38.49 9.06 18.89
N LEU A 37 -38.00 9.18 17.66
CA LEU A 37 -38.72 8.71 16.47
C LEU A 37 -38.56 7.19 16.36
N PHE A 38 -39.60 6.46 16.75
CA PHE A 38 -39.79 5.07 16.36
C PHE A 38 -40.08 5.01 14.85
N MET A 39 -39.04 4.79 14.05
CA MET A 39 -39.18 4.47 12.63
C MET A 39 -39.67 3.02 12.49
N THR A 40 -40.97 2.85 12.27
CA THR A 40 -41.54 1.58 11.86
C THR A 40 -41.01 1.21 10.47
N ALA A 41 -40.18 0.17 10.40
CA ALA A 41 -39.64 -0.34 9.15
C ALA A 41 -40.75 -1.03 8.32
N ARG A 42 -41.48 -0.26 7.50
CA ARG A 42 -42.24 -0.82 6.37
C ARG A 42 -41.26 -1.23 5.27
N ARG A 43 -40.92 -2.52 5.20
CA ARG A 43 -40.24 -3.14 4.05
C ARG A 43 -41.09 -2.96 2.78
N LYS A 44 -40.85 -1.91 2.00
CA LYS A 44 -41.23 -1.87 0.59
C LYS A 44 -40.17 -2.64 -0.21
N LYS A 45 -40.52 -3.80 -0.75
CA LYS A 45 -39.71 -4.50 -1.76
C LYS A 45 -39.58 -3.58 -2.98
N ARG A 46 -38.44 -2.89 -3.12
CA ARG A 46 -38.05 -2.27 -4.39
C ARG A 46 -37.42 -3.37 -5.24
N HIS A 47 -38.13 -3.76 -6.30
CA HIS A 47 -37.53 -4.51 -7.39
C HIS A 47 -36.50 -3.58 -8.07
N TYR A 48 -35.22 -3.85 -7.86
CA TYR A 48 -34.17 -3.24 -8.67
C TYR A 48 -34.23 -3.86 -10.06
N LEU A 49 -34.75 -3.11 -11.03
CA LEU A 49 -34.52 -3.40 -12.43
C LEU A 49 -33.05 -3.09 -12.72
N ILE A 50 -32.25 -4.14 -12.92
CA ILE A 50 -30.89 -4.03 -13.43
C ILE A 50 -31.02 -3.69 -14.92
N PRO A 51 -30.53 -2.53 -15.41
CA PRO A 51 -30.46 -2.30 -16.85
C PRO A 51 -29.40 -3.25 -17.40
N LYS A 52 -29.81 -4.20 -18.26
CA LYS A 52 -28.87 -4.93 -19.10
C LYS A 52 -28.34 -3.96 -20.15
N ALA A 53 -27.12 -3.46 -19.97
CA ALA A 53 -26.38 -2.83 -21.05
C ALA A 53 -25.93 -3.94 -22.01
N SER A 54 -26.57 -4.00 -23.17
CA SER A 54 -26.11 -4.79 -24.31
C SER A 54 -25.16 -3.92 -25.13
N CYS A 55 -23.87 -4.23 -25.10
CA CYS A 55 -22.93 -3.65 -26.05
C CYS A 55 -23.03 -4.45 -27.36
N SER A 56 -23.90 -4.04 -28.28
CA SER A 56 -23.81 -4.46 -29.68
C SER A 56 -22.91 -3.48 -30.41
N ASN A 57 -21.69 -3.90 -30.75
CA ASN A 57 -20.88 -3.17 -31.72
C ASN A 57 -21.32 -3.63 -33.11
N SER A 58 -22.30 -2.95 -33.69
CA SER A 58 -22.67 -3.15 -35.10
C SER A 58 -21.64 -2.45 -35.97
N GLY A 59 -20.71 -3.24 -36.52
CA GLY A 59 -19.82 -2.86 -37.60
C GLY A 59 -19.73 -4.03 -38.57
N ASP A 60 -20.69 -4.10 -39.49
CA ASP A 60 -20.75 -5.13 -40.52
C ASP A 60 -19.51 -5.09 -41.44
N LYS A 61 -18.64 -6.08 -41.30
CA LYS A 61 -17.91 -6.69 -42.43
C LYS A 61 -17.78 -8.19 -42.17
N ALA A 62 -18.40 -9.00 -43.02
CA ALA A 62 -18.27 -10.45 -43.00
C ALA A 62 -16.78 -10.85 -43.18
N PRO A 63 -16.21 -11.73 -42.33
CA PRO A 63 -14.87 -12.25 -42.54
C PRO A 63 -14.89 -13.42 -43.53
N SER A 64 -13.86 -13.49 -44.37
CA SER A 64 -13.59 -14.63 -45.24
C SER A 64 -13.22 -15.88 -44.43
N ILE A 65 -13.51 -17.05 -45.00
CA ILE A 65 -13.58 -18.37 -44.33
C ILE A 65 -12.23 -18.93 -43.81
N ASN A 66 -11.12 -18.19 -43.85
CA ASN A 66 -9.78 -18.75 -43.56
C ASN A 66 -8.93 -18.06 -42.47
N THR A 67 -9.53 -17.35 -41.51
CA THR A 67 -8.79 -16.83 -40.34
C THR A 67 -9.25 -17.48 -39.04
N PRO A 68 -8.33 -17.90 -38.14
CA PRO A 68 -8.71 -18.39 -36.82
C PRO A 68 -9.43 -17.27 -36.05
N LEU A 69 -10.64 -17.56 -35.56
CA LEU A 69 -11.42 -16.64 -34.73
C LEU A 69 -10.68 -16.32 -33.42
N GLN A 70 -10.13 -15.11 -33.34
CA GLN A 70 -9.42 -14.63 -32.17
C GLN A 70 -10.38 -13.84 -31.28
N PHE A 71 -10.61 -14.30 -30.04
CA PHE A 71 -11.49 -13.67 -29.07
C PHE A 71 -10.70 -13.08 -27.90
N ASP A 72 -11.11 -11.91 -27.40
CA ASP A 72 -10.63 -11.37 -26.13
C ASP A 72 -11.15 -12.26 -24.97
N ARG A 73 -10.32 -12.54 -23.96
CA ARG A 73 -10.69 -13.36 -22.79
C ARG A 73 -11.94 -12.86 -22.07
N ARG A 74 -12.24 -11.57 -22.16
CA ARG A 74 -13.48 -10.99 -21.61
C ARG A 74 -14.72 -11.51 -22.33
N GLU A 75 -14.64 -11.74 -23.63
CA GLU A 75 -15.73 -12.32 -24.44
C GLU A 75 -15.90 -13.82 -24.17
N MET A 76 -14.80 -14.53 -23.89
CA MET A 76 -14.84 -15.97 -23.59
C MET A 76 -15.58 -16.27 -22.27
N LEU A 77 -15.49 -15.38 -21.27
CA LEU A 77 -16.18 -15.54 -19.99
C LEU A 77 -17.67 -15.19 -20.05
N VAL A 78 -18.09 -14.36 -21.01
CA VAL A 78 -19.51 -14.03 -21.25
C VAL A 78 -20.22 -15.17 -22.00
N GLY A 79 -19.51 -15.91 -22.86
CA GLY A 79 -20.04 -17.05 -23.59
C GLY A 79 -20.30 -18.32 -22.76
N LEU A 80 -19.82 -18.39 -21.51
CA LEU A 80 -19.96 -19.58 -20.65
C LEU A 80 -21.12 -19.50 -19.62
N GLY A 81 -21.86 -18.39 -19.59
CA GLY A 81 -22.94 -18.16 -18.61
C GLY A 81 -24.36 -18.07 -19.16
N GLY A 82 -24.56 -18.23 -20.48
CA GLY A 82 -25.87 -18.13 -21.14
C GLY A 82 -26.40 -19.50 -21.57
N LEU A 83 -27.66 -19.76 -21.28
CA LEU A 83 -28.38 -21.04 -21.45
C LEU A 83 -28.64 -21.45 -22.93
N TYR A 84 -27.68 -21.31 -23.82
CA TYR A 84 -27.73 -21.84 -25.19
C TYR A 84 -26.36 -22.41 -25.56
N GLY A 85 -26.28 -23.75 -25.56
CA GLY A 85 -25.06 -24.50 -25.84
C GLY A 85 -24.56 -24.29 -27.27
N LEU A 86 -23.25 -24.11 -27.41
CA LEU A 86 -22.55 -24.25 -28.69
C LEU A 86 -22.33 -25.74 -28.99
N THR A 87 -23.40 -26.46 -29.35
CA THR A 87 -23.26 -27.74 -30.06
C THR A 87 -22.97 -27.44 -31.53
N GLY A 88 -21.71 -27.18 -31.88
CA GLY A 88 -21.38 -26.94 -33.29
C GLY A 88 -19.98 -26.44 -33.68
N LEU A 89 -19.04 -26.25 -32.75
CA LEU A 89 -17.66 -25.90 -33.10
C LEU A 89 -16.75 -27.10 -32.82
N GLY A 90 -16.56 -27.92 -33.86
CA GLY A 90 -15.56 -28.97 -33.84
C GLY A 90 -14.16 -28.39 -33.65
N THR A 91 -13.42 -28.95 -32.68
CA THR A 91 -11.95 -29.02 -32.52
C THR A 91 -11.04 -27.88 -33.02
N GLN A 92 -11.53 -26.66 -33.20
CA GLN A 92 -10.69 -25.49 -33.38
C GLN A 92 -10.29 -25.02 -31.99
N SER A 93 -9.00 -25.15 -31.68
CA SER A 93 -8.38 -24.59 -30.48
C SER A 93 -8.74 -23.11 -30.39
N LEU A 94 -9.68 -22.77 -29.50
CA LEU A 94 -9.98 -21.40 -29.12
C LEU A 94 -8.79 -20.87 -28.32
N SER A 95 -7.73 -20.49 -29.04
CA SER A 95 -6.54 -19.91 -28.46
C SER A 95 -6.82 -18.46 -28.13
N ALA A 96 -7.13 -18.16 -26.87
CA ALA A 96 -7.12 -16.79 -26.37
C ALA A 96 -5.65 -16.29 -26.39
N SER A 97 -5.27 -15.57 -27.43
CA SER A 97 -3.94 -14.98 -27.55
C SER A 97 -3.81 -13.83 -26.54
N ALA A 98 -2.96 -14.02 -25.54
CA ALA A 98 -2.54 -12.95 -24.65
C ALA A 98 -1.04 -12.75 -24.80
N SER A 99 -0.61 -11.49 -24.73
CA SER A 99 0.80 -11.11 -24.68
C SER A 99 1.12 -10.49 -23.31
N PRO A 100 1.05 -11.25 -22.21
CA PRO A 100 1.41 -10.72 -20.91
C PRO A 100 2.91 -10.41 -20.87
N ILE A 101 3.28 -9.44 -20.04
CA ILE A 101 4.68 -9.29 -19.64
C ILE A 101 5.10 -10.57 -18.90
N LEU A 102 6.17 -11.19 -19.37
CA LEU A 102 6.71 -12.42 -18.79
C LEU A 102 7.75 -12.11 -17.70
N PRO A 103 7.95 -13.01 -16.72
CA PRO A 103 9.08 -12.90 -15.81
C PRO A 103 10.39 -12.80 -16.59
N PRO A 104 11.31 -11.89 -16.20
CA PRO A 104 12.56 -11.74 -16.93
C PRO A 104 13.46 -12.97 -16.73
N ASP A 105 14.37 -13.19 -17.68
CA ASP A 105 15.45 -14.15 -17.51
C ASP A 105 16.50 -13.56 -16.55
N PHE A 106 16.61 -14.13 -15.35
CA PHE A 106 17.55 -13.66 -14.33
C PHE A 106 19.03 -13.79 -14.75
N SER A 107 19.34 -14.63 -15.74
CA SER A 107 20.69 -14.73 -16.30
C SER A 107 21.05 -13.58 -17.24
N GLN A 108 20.05 -12.85 -17.73
CA GLN A 108 20.19 -11.73 -18.67
C GLN A 108 20.09 -10.36 -17.99
N CYS A 109 20.31 -10.30 -16.68
CA CYS A 109 20.34 -9.02 -15.98
C CYS A 109 21.53 -8.18 -16.47
N GLY A 110 21.24 -6.97 -16.93
CA GLY A 110 22.20 -6.01 -17.46
C GLY A 110 22.67 -4.98 -16.45
N THR A 111 23.79 -4.32 -16.77
CA THR A 111 24.24 -3.16 -16.00
C THR A 111 23.50 -1.92 -16.49
N LEU A 112 23.04 -1.09 -15.56
CA LEU A 112 22.29 0.12 -15.88
C LEU A 112 23.15 1.14 -16.62
N GLU A 113 22.66 1.63 -17.76
CA GLU A 113 23.19 2.82 -18.41
C GLU A 113 22.66 4.06 -17.68
N LEU A 114 23.49 4.60 -16.78
CA LEU A 114 23.20 5.84 -16.08
C LEU A 114 23.86 7.02 -16.83
N PRO A 115 23.38 8.26 -16.68
CA PRO A 115 24.03 9.44 -17.24
C PRO A 115 25.54 9.47 -16.89
N ALA A 116 26.38 10.00 -17.78
CA ALA A 116 27.84 9.86 -17.78
C ALA A 116 28.58 10.21 -16.46
N ASN A 117 27.92 10.87 -15.51
CA ASN A 117 28.48 11.30 -14.22
C ASN A 117 28.02 10.44 -13.01
N VAL A 118 27.26 9.37 -13.25
CA VAL A 118 26.78 8.47 -12.19
C VAL A 118 27.51 7.14 -12.31
N LYS A 119 28.13 6.68 -11.21
CA LYS A 119 28.76 5.36 -11.17
C LYS A 119 27.74 4.31 -11.58
N SER A 120 28.09 3.49 -12.56
CA SER A 120 27.27 2.36 -12.96
C SER A 120 26.93 1.50 -11.74
N VAL A 121 25.64 1.21 -11.56
CA VAL A 121 25.15 0.41 -10.45
C VAL A 121 24.76 -0.95 -11.00
N ASN A 122 25.42 -2.01 -10.50
CA ASN A 122 25.03 -3.38 -10.77
C ASN A 122 23.97 -3.80 -9.75
N CYS A 123 22.73 -3.93 -10.20
CA CYS A 123 21.59 -4.32 -9.38
C CYS A 123 21.17 -5.77 -9.60
N CYS A 124 22.01 -6.58 -10.27
CA CYS A 124 21.64 -7.93 -10.59
C CYS A 124 21.56 -8.84 -9.36
N PRO A 125 20.54 -9.72 -9.30
CA PRO A 125 20.42 -10.67 -8.22
C PRO A 125 21.58 -11.68 -8.27
N PRO A 126 21.86 -12.38 -7.15
CA PRO A 126 22.80 -13.49 -7.17
C PRO A 126 22.20 -14.59 -8.07
N LYS A 127 23.06 -15.34 -8.76
CA LYS A 127 22.59 -16.40 -9.67
C LYS A 127 21.79 -17.44 -8.90
N SER A 128 20.58 -17.72 -9.38
CA SER A 128 19.77 -18.85 -8.92
C SER A 128 19.66 -19.89 -10.04
N ALA A 129 19.81 -21.17 -9.69
CA ALA A 129 19.68 -22.26 -10.65
C ALA A 129 18.22 -22.72 -10.85
N THR A 130 17.27 -22.25 -10.04
CA THR A 130 15.90 -22.75 -10.07
C THR A 130 14.89 -21.66 -9.71
N VAL A 131 13.89 -21.51 -10.58
CA VAL A 131 12.67 -20.75 -10.30
C VAL A 131 11.60 -21.74 -9.89
N VAL A 132 10.93 -21.48 -8.78
CA VAL A 132 9.85 -22.32 -8.27
C VAL A 132 8.53 -21.58 -8.34
N ASP A 133 7.46 -22.31 -8.66
CA ASP A 133 6.11 -21.73 -8.67
C ASP A 133 5.71 -21.27 -7.27
N PHE A 134 5.10 -20.08 -7.22
CA PHE A 134 4.58 -19.52 -5.99
C PHE A 134 3.49 -20.41 -5.40
N LYS A 135 3.63 -20.73 -4.11
CA LYS A 135 2.61 -21.42 -3.32
C LYS A 135 2.05 -20.47 -2.27
N LEU A 136 0.72 -20.40 -2.20
CA LEU A 136 0.05 -19.65 -1.15
C LEU A 136 0.46 -20.20 0.23
N PRO A 137 0.59 -19.32 1.25
CA PRO A 137 0.71 -19.78 2.63
C PRO A 137 -0.43 -20.73 2.98
N GLY A 138 -0.13 -21.79 3.74
CA GLY A 138 -1.14 -22.72 4.22
C GLY A 138 -2.19 -22.00 5.08
N SER A 139 -3.38 -22.59 5.20
CA SER A 139 -4.51 -22.02 5.96
C SER A 139 -4.19 -21.71 7.43
N ASN A 140 -3.21 -22.41 8.00
CA ASN A 140 -2.76 -22.23 9.39
C ASN A 140 -1.64 -21.20 9.53
N ALA A 141 -1.23 -20.53 8.45
CA ALA A 141 -0.19 -19.52 8.51
C ALA A 141 -0.68 -18.31 9.34
N PRO A 142 0.16 -17.77 10.24
CA PRO A 142 -0.22 -16.62 11.06
C PRO A 142 -0.48 -15.38 10.21
N LEU A 143 -1.57 -14.67 10.54
CA LEU A 143 -1.88 -13.36 9.98
C LEU A 143 -0.85 -12.33 10.48
N ARG A 144 -0.23 -11.62 9.54
CA ARG A 144 0.67 -10.49 9.84
C ARG A 144 -0.14 -9.21 9.86
N ILE A 145 -0.06 -8.49 10.98
CA ILE A 145 -0.67 -7.17 11.12
C ILE A 145 0.41 -6.12 10.98
N ARG A 146 0.28 -5.25 9.98
CA ARG A 146 1.18 -4.12 9.77
C ARG A 146 0.72 -2.95 10.63
N PRO A 147 1.49 -2.51 11.63
CA PRO A 147 1.06 -1.38 12.46
C PRO A 147 1.34 -0.04 11.78
N ALA A 148 0.53 0.96 12.09
CA ALA A 148 0.82 2.34 11.70
C ALA A 148 2.07 2.81 12.43
N ALA A 149 3.11 3.22 11.68
CA ALA A 149 4.44 3.49 12.21
C ALA A 149 4.45 4.49 13.39
N HIS A 150 3.63 5.53 13.31
CA HIS A 150 3.50 6.57 14.34
C HIS A 150 2.83 6.10 15.65
N LEU A 151 2.19 4.92 15.66
CA LEU A 151 1.52 4.34 16.83
C LEU A 151 2.29 3.15 17.43
N THR A 152 3.48 2.85 16.90
CA THR A 152 4.28 1.72 17.37
C THR A 152 4.93 2.01 18.72
N ASP A 153 5.02 0.99 19.57
CA ASP A 153 5.68 1.09 20.87
C ASP A 153 7.19 0.79 20.78
N LYS A 154 7.89 0.98 21.90
CA LYS A 154 9.34 0.72 22.00
C LYS A 154 9.69 -0.74 21.72
N ALA A 155 8.84 -1.69 22.08
CA ALA A 155 9.10 -3.12 21.89
C ALA A 155 9.05 -3.49 20.41
N TYR A 156 8.05 -2.99 19.69
CA TYR A 156 7.95 -3.13 18.25
C TYR A 156 9.13 -2.46 17.53
N ILE A 157 9.47 -1.22 17.91
CA ILE A 157 10.60 -0.50 17.31
C ILE A 157 11.90 -1.29 17.51
N ALA A 158 12.16 -1.81 18.72
CA ALA A 158 13.32 -2.65 18.99
C ALA A 158 13.33 -3.92 18.14
N LYS A 159 12.17 -4.58 17.99
CA LYS A 159 12.01 -5.77 17.14
C LYS A 159 12.33 -5.46 15.67
N TYR A 160 11.80 -4.35 15.15
CA TYR A 160 12.04 -3.95 13.76
C TYR A 160 13.50 -3.57 13.53
N LYS A 161 14.12 -2.82 14.46
CA LYS A 161 15.56 -2.53 14.44
C LYS A 161 16.38 -3.82 14.38
N LYS A 162 16.07 -4.79 15.24
CA LYS A 162 16.77 -6.08 15.26
C LYS A 162 16.65 -6.83 13.93
N ALA A 163 15.46 -6.87 13.33
CA ALA A 163 15.27 -7.52 12.04
C ALA A 163 16.11 -6.86 10.92
N LEU A 164 16.15 -5.52 10.90
CA LEU A 164 16.93 -4.79 9.91
C LEU A 164 18.44 -4.87 10.16
N GLU A 165 18.88 -4.88 11.41
CA GLU A 165 20.27 -5.13 11.80
C GLU A 165 20.76 -6.47 11.26
N LEU A 166 19.98 -7.54 11.48
CA LEU A 166 20.31 -8.87 10.99
C LEU A 166 20.33 -8.91 9.46
N MET A 167 19.37 -8.26 8.79
CA MET A 167 19.33 -8.18 7.34
C MET A 167 20.55 -7.44 6.76
N LYS A 168 21.02 -6.38 7.43
CA LYS A 168 22.21 -5.62 7.04
C LYS A 168 23.52 -6.32 7.38
N ALA A 169 23.51 -7.25 8.34
CA ALA A 169 24.68 -8.06 8.69
C ALA A 169 24.89 -9.25 7.74
N LEU A 170 23.91 -9.57 6.88
CA LEU A 170 24.07 -10.59 5.85
C LEU A 170 25.10 -10.14 4.80
N PRO A 171 25.86 -11.07 4.20
CA PRO A 171 26.73 -10.77 3.07
C PRO A 171 25.93 -10.17 1.90
N ASP A 172 26.52 -9.25 1.14
CA ASP A 172 25.87 -8.66 -0.03
C ASP A 172 25.48 -9.70 -1.09
N SER A 173 26.14 -10.86 -1.12
CA SER A 173 25.78 -11.98 -2.00
C SER A 173 24.56 -12.78 -1.55
N ASP A 174 24.10 -12.62 -0.30
CA ASP A 174 22.88 -13.26 0.18
C ASP A 174 21.67 -12.54 -0.46
N PRO A 175 20.76 -13.25 -1.15
CA PRO A 175 19.59 -12.62 -1.78
C PRO A 175 18.65 -11.95 -0.78
N ARG A 176 18.77 -12.25 0.51
CA ARG A 176 17.99 -11.65 1.60
C ARG A 176 18.63 -10.40 2.17
N SER A 177 19.88 -10.09 1.82
CA SER A 177 20.62 -8.94 2.38
C SER A 177 19.92 -7.62 2.06
N PHE A 178 20.20 -6.59 2.88
CA PHE A 178 19.62 -5.26 2.68
C PHE A 178 19.97 -4.68 1.28
N THR A 179 21.19 -4.93 0.82
CA THR A 179 21.67 -4.56 -0.51
C THR A 179 20.85 -5.26 -1.59
N GLN A 180 20.69 -6.59 -1.51
CA GLN A 180 19.94 -7.32 -2.53
C GLN A 180 18.44 -7.00 -2.54
N GLN A 181 17.83 -6.76 -1.38
CA GLN A 181 16.45 -6.29 -1.33
C GLN A 181 16.32 -4.92 -2.02
N SER A 182 17.26 -3.99 -1.80
CA SER A 182 17.28 -2.71 -2.52
C SER A 182 17.49 -2.87 -4.03
N ASN A 183 18.34 -3.83 -4.43
CA ASN A 183 18.63 -4.12 -5.83
C ASN A 183 17.44 -4.69 -6.60
N VAL A 184 16.49 -5.36 -5.93
CA VAL A 184 15.23 -5.79 -6.59
C VAL A 184 14.50 -4.59 -7.18
N HIS A 185 14.32 -3.51 -6.41
CA HIS A 185 13.68 -2.29 -6.94
C HIS A 185 14.51 -1.70 -8.08
N CYS A 186 15.83 -1.58 -7.89
CA CYS A 186 16.72 -1.05 -8.93
C CYS A 186 16.62 -1.82 -10.26
N ALA A 187 16.69 -3.16 -10.24
CA ALA A 187 16.70 -3.97 -11.46
C ALA A 187 15.37 -3.92 -12.23
N TYR A 188 14.23 -3.94 -11.52
CA TYR A 188 12.90 -3.94 -12.15
C TYR A 188 12.40 -2.55 -12.57
N CYS A 189 12.99 -1.49 -12.03
CA CYS A 189 12.49 -0.13 -12.21
C CYS A 189 13.41 0.75 -13.07
N ASN A 190 14.65 0.32 -13.31
CA ASN A 190 15.65 1.14 -14.02
C ASN A 190 16.23 0.49 -15.28
N GLY A 191 15.68 -0.63 -15.77
CA GLY A 191 16.19 -1.28 -16.99
C GLY A 191 17.26 -2.35 -16.71
N GLY A 192 17.17 -3.04 -15.56
CA GLY A 192 18.02 -4.19 -15.28
C GLY A 192 17.64 -5.44 -16.08
N TYR A 193 16.44 -5.48 -16.67
CA TYR A 193 15.95 -6.59 -17.48
C TYR A 193 15.28 -6.10 -18.76
N THR A 194 15.31 -6.93 -19.79
CA THR A 194 14.54 -6.75 -21.02
C THR A 194 13.33 -7.67 -21.05
N GLN A 195 12.37 -7.38 -21.91
CA GLN A 195 11.20 -8.21 -22.11
C GLN A 195 11.57 -9.49 -22.86
N VAL A 196 11.11 -10.65 -22.37
CA VAL A 196 11.35 -11.94 -23.03
C VAL A 196 10.78 -11.93 -24.45
N GLY A 197 11.64 -12.17 -25.44
CA GLY A 197 11.29 -12.11 -26.86
C GLY A 197 11.43 -10.72 -27.50
N PHE A 198 11.76 -9.68 -26.72
CA PHE A 198 11.95 -8.31 -27.19
C PHE A 198 13.22 -7.70 -26.55
N PRO A 199 14.43 -8.10 -26.99
CA PRO A 199 15.69 -7.78 -26.32
C PRO A 199 16.06 -6.29 -26.34
N ASN A 200 15.37 -5.47 -27.14
CA ASN A 200 15.57 -4.02 -27.21
C ASN A 200 14.51 -3.22 -26.42
N LEU A 201 13.64 -3.91 -25.68
CA LEU A 201 12.62 -3.29 -24.84
C LEU A 201 12.88 -3.64 -23.38
N ASP A 202 13.06 -2.61 -22.56
CA ASP A 202 13.20 -2.79 -21.13
C ASP A 202 11.90 -3.27 -20.49
N LEU A 203 12.06 -4.05 -19.42
CA LEU A 203 11.01 -4.35 -18.49
C LEU A 203 10.84 -3.17 -17.52
N GLN A 204 9.63 -2.65 -17.39
CA GLN A 204 9.31 -1.57 -16.45
C GLN A 204 8.05 -1.89 -15.64
N VAL A 205 8.19 -1.95 -14.32
CA VAL A 205 7.07 -2.24 -13.41
C VAL A 205 6.28 -0.99 -13.01
N HIS A 206 6.85 0.20 -13.23
CA HIS A 206 6.18 1.49 -13.06
C HIS A 206 5.41 1.91 -14.32
N GLY A 207 4.61 2.98 -14.21
CA GLY A 207 3.87 3.60 -15.31
C GLY A 207 2.83 2.67 -15.91
N SER A 208 2.31 1.70 -15.16
CA SER A 208 1.34 0.73 -15.67
C SER A 208 0.59 0.00 -14.57
N TRP A 209 -0.38 -0.82 -14.97
CA TRP A 209 -1.11 -1.74 -14.10
C TRP A 209 -0.25 -2.76 -13.32
N LEU A 210 1.07 -2.87 -13.60
CA LEU A 210 1.98 -3.75 -12.87
C LEU A 210 2.49 -3.14 -11.57
N PHE A 211 2.35 -1.82 -11.40
CA PHE A 211 2.85 -1.08 -10.24
C PHE A 211 2.41 -1.70 -8.90
N LEU A 212 1.10 -1.80 -8.69
CA LEU A 212 0.54 -2.34 -7.44
C LEU A 212 0.86 -3.82 -7.18
N PRO A 213 0.65 -4.76 -8.12
CA PRO A 213 0.95 -6.17 -7.87
C PRO A 213 2.44 -6.43 -7.68
N PHE A 214 3.34 -5.78 -8.44
CA PHE A 214 4.78 -5.93 -8.25
C PHE A 214 5.20 -5.52 -6.83
N HIS A 215 4.83 -4.31 -6.40
CA HIS A 215 5.19 -3.81 -5.06
C HIS A 215 4.56 -4.64 -3.95
N ARG A 216 3.36 -5.21 -4.16
CA ARG A 216 2.76 -6.16 -3.21
C ARG A 216 3.62 -7.40 -3.03
N TYR A 217 4.09 -8.02 -4.11
CA TYR A 217 4.96 -9.20 -4.04
C TYR A 217 6.34 -8.86 -3.47
N TYR A 218 6.92 -7.72 -3.85
CA TYR A 218 8.19 -7.24 -3.30
C TYR A 218 8.10 -7.11 -1.77
N LEU A 219 7.09 -6.41 -1.26
CA LEU A 219 6.88 -6.25 0.17
C LEU A 219 6.48 -7.55 0.88
N TYR A 220 5.74 -8.44 0.20
CA TYR A 220 5.39 -9.76 0.74
C TYR A 220 6.63 -10.58 1.08
N PHE A 221 7.60 -10.67 0.15
CA PHE A 221 8.84 -11.41 0.42
C PHE A 221 9.74 -10.67 1.40
N PHE A 222 9.88 -9.35 1.28
CA PHE A 222 10.67 -8.52 2.20
C PHE A 222 10.22 -8.70 3.67
N GLU A 223 8.91 -8.62 3.92
CA GLU A 223 8.32 -8.80 5.26
C GLU A 223 8.59 -10.20 5.83
N ARG A 224 8.47 -11.24 4.99
CA ARG A 224 8.73 -12.63 5.41
C ARG A 224 10.21 -12.88 5.67
N ILE A 225 11.11 -12.28 4.88
CA ILE A 225 12.55 -12.34 5.10
C ILE A 225 12.89 -11.73 6.47
N LEU A 226 12.43 -10.50 6.75
CA LEU A 226 12.63 -9.88 8.06
C LEU A 226 12.12 -10.75 9.20
N GLY A 227 10.89 -11.27 9.10
CA GLY A 227 10.32 -12.16 10.11
C GLY A 227 11.16 -13.43 10.32
N SER A 228 11.68 -14.03 9.25
CA SER A 228 12.54 -15.23 9.36
C SER A 228 13.87 -14.95 10.06
N LEU A 229 14.46 -13.75 9.88
CA LEU A 229 15.73 -13.39 10.51
C LEU A 229 15.61 -13.26 12.03
N ILE A 230 14.42 -12.90 12.54
CA ILE A 230 14.14 -12.80 13.97
C ILE A 230 13.32 -13.97 14.52
N ASN A 231 13.11 -15.03 13.71
CA ASN A 231 12.28 -16.17 14.06
C ASN A 231 10.84 -15.80 14.50
N ASP A 232 10.28 -14.73 13.94
CA ASP A 232 8.92 -14.25 14.23
C ASP A 232 8.06 -14.37 12.97
N GLN A 233 7.30 -15.46 12.91
CA GLN A 233 6.36 -15.67 11.80
C GLN A 233 5.12 -14.80 11.91
N THR A 234 4.94 -13.95 12.92
CA THR A 234 3.83 -12.99 13.01
C THR A 234 4.24 -11.57 12.62
N PHE A 235 5.56 -11.34 12.43
CA PHE A 235 6.12 -10.04 12.11
C PHE A 235 5.48 -9.42 10.86
N GLY A 236 4.88 -8.25 11.04
CA GLY A 236 4.41 -7.38 9.97
C GLY A 236 5.24 -6.11 9.91
N ILE A 237 5.61 -5.65 8.72
CA ILE A 237 6.34 -4.39 8.54
C ILE A 237 5.44 -3.19 8.88
N PRO A 238 5.98 -2.07 9.39
CA PRO A 238 5.14 -0.91 9.67
C PRO A 238 4.76 -0.23 8.36
N TYR A 239 3.64 0.49 8.34
CA TYR A 239 3.29 1.36 7.23
C TYR A 239 3.27 2.83 7.66
N TRP A 240 3.70 3.72 6.77
CA TRP A 240 3.60 5.15 7.01
C TRP A 240 2.16 5.59 6.71
N ASN A 241 1.42 5.92 7.77
CA ASN A 241 -0.01 6.28 7.73
C ASN A 241 -0.20 7.76 7.39
N TRP A 242 0.34 8.22 6.26
CA TRP A 242 0.27 9.62 5.82
C TRP A 242 -1.12 10.08 5.38
N ASP A 243 -2.09 9.17 5.29
CA ASP A 243 -3.51 9.45 5.07
C ASP A 243 -4.27 9.80 6.36
N ALA A 244 -3.62 9.75 7.53
CA ALA A 244 -4.15 10.28 8.78
C ALA A 244 -3.28 11.44 9.30
N PRO A 245 -3.87 12.53 9.84
CA PRO A 245 -3.11 13.70 10.28
C PRO A 245 -1.95 13.40 11.24
N ALA A 246 -2.18 12.52 12.23
CA ALA A 246 -1.15 12.12 13.20
C ALA A 246 0.01 11.32 12.59
N GLY A 247 -0.15 10.76 11.39
CA GLY A 247 0.86 10.00 10.67
C GLY A 247 1.51 10.75 9.51
N MET A 248 1.21 12.04 9.29
CA MET A 248 1.76 12.82 8.17
C MET A 248 3.23 13.22 8.35
N GLN A 249 3.78 13.19 9.57
CA GLN A 249 5.22 13.35 9.79
C GLN A 249 5.95 12.03 9.49
N ILE A 250 7.21 12.12 9.05
CA ILE A 250 8.09 10.94 9.02
C ILE A 250 8.10 10.33 10.44
N PRO A 251 7.80 9.02 10.59
CA PRO A 251 7.76 8.40 11.91
C PRO A 251 9.11 8.52 12.64
N ALA A 252 9.06 8.93 13.91
CA ALA A 252 10.26 9.26 14.70
C ALA A 252 11.32 8.15 14.73
N MET A 253 10.91 6.88 14.69
CA MET A 253 11.84 5.73 14.66
C MET A 253 12.83 5.75 13.48
N PHE A 254 12.48 6.45 12.39
CA PHE A 254 13.35 6.62 11.22
C PHE A 254 14.30 7.81 11.35
N THR A 255 14.04 8.78 12.23
CA THR A 255 14.81 10.03 12.31
C THR A 255 15.84 10.06 13.44
N GLU A 256 15.84 9.04 14.29
CA GLU A 256 16.82 8.84 15.35
C GLU A 256 18.25 8.72 14.78
N SER A 257 19.15 9.57 15.26
CA SER A 257 20.59 9.50 14.93
C SER A 257 21.16 8.13 15.31
N ASN A 258 22.07 7.59 14.48
CA ASN A 258 22.72 6.29 14.68
C ASN A 258 21.77 5.08 14.76
N SER A 259 20.48 5.25 14.42
CA SER A 259 19.55 4.13 14.30
C SER A 259 19.82 3.36 13.01
N VAL A 260 19.71 2.03 13.06
CA VAL A 260 19.73 1.18 11.86
C VAL A 260 18.62 1.53 10.86
N LEU A 261 17.53 2.15 11.32
CA LEU A 261 16.40 2.59 10.50
C LEU A 261 16.65 3.97 9.84
N SER A 262 17.68 4.69 10.28
CA SER A 262 18.03 6.00 9.77
C SER A 262 18.76 5.92 8.44
N LYS A 263 18.65 6.98 7.64
CA LYS A 263 19.39 7.15 6.39
C LYS A 263 19.83 8.61 6.29
N ALA A 264 21.12 8.83 6.05
CA ALA A 264 21.69 10.18 5.92
C ALA A 264 21.18 10.92 4.67
N LEU A 265 20.92 10.18 3.59
CA LEU A 265 20.44 10.69 2.30
C LEU A 265 18.92 10.94 2.31
N ARG A 266 18.44 11.77 3.24
CA ARG A 266 17.06 12.29 3.25
C ARG A 266 17.13 13.82 3.26
N ASP A 267 16.15 14.49 2.65
CA ASP A 267 16.06 15.94 2.74
C ASP A 267 15.97 16.36 4.21
N ALA A 268 16.92 17.16 4.66
CA ALA A 268 16.99 17.62 6.04
C ALA A 268 15.83 18.57 6.40
N ARG A 269 15.26 19.26 5.41
CA ARG A 269 14.15 20.22 5.57
C ARG A 269 12.81 19.53 5.80
N HIS A 270 12.65 18.29 5.32
CA HIS A 270 11.42 17.50 5.46
C HIS A 270 11.44 16.49 6.61
N LYS A 271 12.37 16.64 7.56
CA LYS A 271 12.33 15.90 8.81
C LYS A 271 11.28 16.50 9.76
N PRO A 272 10.78 15.73 10.75
CA PRO A 272 9.90 16.25 11.78
C PRO A 272 10.45 17.54 12.39
N PRO A 273 9.61 18.54 12.67
CA PRO A 273 8.14 18.47 12.68
C PRO A 273 7.43 18.67 11.33
N ARG A 274 8.15 18.79 10.20
CA ARG A 274 7.54 19.02 8.88
C ARG A 274 6.61 17.85 8.50
N LEU A 275 5.40 18.20 8.08
CA LEU A 275 4.44 17.26 7.50
C LEU A 275 4.86 16.91 6.07
N VAL A 276 4.62 15.66 5.65
CA VAL A 276 4.76 15.26 4.25
C VAL A 276 3.83 16.13 3.40
N ASP A 277 4.28 16.47 2.19
CA ASP A 277 3.45 17.09 1.18
C ASP A 277 3.15 16.05 0.09
N LEU A 278 1.88 15.65 -0.01
CA LEU A 278 1.43 14.60 -0.93
C LEU A 278 1.26 15.10 -2.38
N ASP A 279 1.43 16.40 -2.62
CA ASP A 279 1.40 17.04 -3.95
C ASP A 279 2.75 17.73 -4.25
N TYR A 280 3.83 17.32 -3.57
CA TYR A 280 5.14 17.98 -3.64
C TYR A 280 5.75 17.94 -5.03
N SER A 281 5.88 19.09 -5.69
CA SER A 281 6.44 19.20 -7.04
C SER A 281 7.89 19.70 -7.08
N GLY A 282 8.68 19.44 -6.03
CA GLY A 282 10.09 19.86 -5.93
C GLY A 282 10.33 21.24 -5.31
N THR A 283 9.28 21.98 -4.95
CA THR A 283 9.38 23.28 -4.28
C THR A 283 8.53 23.32 -3.02
N ASP A 284 9.07 23.89 -1.94
CA ASP A 284 8.35 23.99 -0.67
C ASP A 284 7.34 25.13 -0.69
N GLU A 285 6.07 24.81 -0.48
CA GLU A 285 5.03 25.80 -0.25
C GLU A 285 5.08 26.35 1.18
N LYS A 286 4.77 27.65 1.32
CA LYS A 286 4.65 28.35 2.60
C LYS A 286 3.20 28.32 3.09
N VAL A 287 2.75 27.14 3.47
CA VAL A 287 1.42 26.90 4.05
C VAL A 287 1.52 26.56 5.54
N SER A 288 0.44 26.77 6.27
CA SER A 288 0.31 26.29 7.65
C SER A 288 0.15 24.76 7.70
N ASP A 289 0.43 24.15 8.86
CA ASP A 289 0.24 22.70 9.05
C ASP A 289 -1.22 22.28 8.79
N GLN A 290 -2.19 23.12 9.15
CA GLN A 290 -3.61 22.83 8.94
C GLN A 290 -3.97 22.83 7.45
N GLU A 291 -3.41 23.75 6.67
CA GLU A 291 -3.57 23.79 5.22
C GLU A 291 -2.89 22.58 4.57
N GLN A 292 -1.69 22.22 5.01
CA GLN A 292 -1.00 21.02 4.51
C GLN A 292 -1.80 19.73 4.80
N ILE A 293 -2.35 19.59 6.02
CA ILE A 293 -3.23 18.45 6.37
C ILE A 293 -4.45 18.43 5.44
N SER A 294 -5.10 19.57 5.24
CA SER A 294 -6.26 19.68 4.35
C SER A 294 -5.91 19.32 2.90
N SER A 295 -4.75 19.78 2.42
CA SER A 295 -4.23 19.44 1.09
C SER A 295 -4.01 17.93 0.98
N ASN A 296 -3.26 17.33 1.89
CA ASN A 296 -2.97 15.90 1.91
C ASN A 296 -4.24 15.03 1.91
N LEU A 297 -5.22 15.37 2.75
CA LEU A 297 -6.51 14.64 2.77
C LEU A 297 -7.28 14.81 1.46
N SER A 298 -7.20 15.99 0.83
CA SER A 298 -7.80 16.27 -0.48
C SER A 298 -7.12 15.47 -1.59
N ILE A 299 -5.79 15.33 -1.56
CA ILE A 299 -5.04 14.45 -2.46
C ILE A 299 -5.51 13.02 -2.29
N MET A 300 -5.60 12.52 -1.06
CA MET A 300 -6.08 11.16 -0.82
C MET A 300 -7.48 10.91 -1.35
N TYR A 301 -8.41 11.83 -1.09
CA TYR A 301 -9.76 11.75 -1.66
C TYR A 301 -9.72 11.76 -3.21
N ARG A 302 -8.94 12.68 -3.79
CA ARG A 302 -8.79 12.82 -5.24
C ARG A 302 -8.27 11.53 -5.88
N GLN A 303 -7.22 10.93 -5.33
CA GLN A 303 -6.56 9.78 -5.96
C GLN A 303 -7.30 8.46 -5.70
N MET A 304 -7.85 8.27 -4.50
CA MET A 304 -8.57 7.05 -4.15
C MET A 304 -9.99 7.00 -4.73
N LEU A 305 -10.63 8.16 -4.97
CA LEU A 305 -12.04 8.21 -5.40
C LEU A 305 -12.24 8.93 -6.73
N SER A 306 -11.84 10.20 -6.83
CA SER A 306 -12.16 11.03 -8.01
C SER A 306 -11.44 10.59 -9.28
N ASN A 307 -10.15 10.26 -9.16
CA ASN A 307 -9.30 9.83 -10.25
C ASN A 307 -9.29 8.30 -10.36
N GLY A 308 -9.38 7.57 -9.24
CA GLY A 308 -9.38 6.10 -9.20
C GLY A 308 -10.70 5.41 -9.59
N LYS A 309 -11.57 6.03 -10.40
CA LYS A 309 -12.96 5.55 -10.65
C LYS A 309 -13.05 4.20 -11.37
N THR A 310 -11.98 3.77 -12.04
CA THR A 310 -11.94 2.49 -12.74
C THR A 310 -10.62 1.78 -12.43
N ALA A 311 -10.58 0.47 -12.64
CA ALA A 311 -9.35 -0.31 -12.46
C ALA A 311 -8.18 0.26 -13.27
N LYS A 312 -8.41 0.66 -14.53
CA LYS A 312 -7.36 1.26 -15.38
C LYS A 312 -6.87 2.60 -14.83
N LEU A 313 -7.79 3.46 -14.37
CA LEU A 313 -7.40 4.75 -13.81
C LEU A 313 -6.69 4.63 -12.45
N PHE A 314 -7.05 3.63 -11.64
CA PHE A 314 -6.45 3.43 -10.32
C PHE A 314 -5.13 2.66 -10.37
N HIS A 315 -5.08 1.55 -11.12
CA HIS A 315 -3.90 0.69 -11.21
C HIS A 315 -2.89 1.16 -12.25
N GLY A 316 -3.32 1.86 -13.30
CA GLY A 316 -2.49 2.28 -14.41
C GLY A 316 -2.93 1.69 -15.75
N GLY A 317 -2.32 2.21 -16.81
CA GLY A 317 -2.52 1.79 -18.19
C GLY A 317 -2.09 0.36 -18.46
N GLU A 318 -2.49 -0.15 -19.60
CA GLU A 318 -2.12 -1.50 -20.03
C GLU A 318 -0.62 -1.58 -20.31
N TYR A 319 -0.02 -2.71 -19.97
CA TYR A 319 1.37 -3.01 -20.31
C TYR A 319 1.47 -4.49 -20.68
N ARG A 320 1.91 -4.74 -21.91
CA ARG A 320 1.86 -6.02 -22.63
C ARG A 320 3.20 -6.25 -23.31
N ALA A 321 3.56 -7.51 -23.52
CA ALA A 321 4.82 -7.85 -24.17
C ALA A 321 4.92 -7.21 -25.56
N GLY A 322 6.07 -6.61 -25.85
CA GLY A 322 6.34 -5.89 -27.09
C GLY A 322 5.87 -4.44 -27.11
N GLY A 323 5.33 -3.92 -26.00
CA GLY A 323 4.93 -2.52 -25.87
C GLY A 323 5.58 -1.85 -24.66
N ASP A 324 5.31 -0.56 -24.52
CA ASP A 324 5.72 0.28 -23.39
C ASP A 324 4.62 0.39 -22.33
N PRO A 325 4.95 0.80 -21.08
CA PRO A 325 3.96 1.08 -20.05
C PRO A 325 2.92 2.12 -20.50
N GLY A 326 1.63 1.82 -20.31
CA GLY A 326 0.52 2.66 -20.78
C GLY A 326 0.19 3.90 -19.93
N GLY A 327 1.02 4.24 -18.94
CA GLY A 327 0.86 5.39 -18.04
C GLY A 327 0.49 5.00 -16.59
N PRO A 328 0.93 5.77 -15.59
CA PRO A 328 0.69 5.47 -14.18
C PRO A 328 -0.79 5.56 -13.80
N GLY A 329 -1.16 4.80 -12.77
CA GLY A 329 -2.46 4.92 -12.13
C GLY A 329 -2.50 6.09 -11.14
N SER A 330 -3.70 6.43 -10.65
CA SER A 330 -3.90 7.57 -9.75
C SER A 330 -3.00 7.51 -8.51
N LEU A 331 -2.87 6.33 -7.89
CA LEU A 331 -2.05 6.14 -6.70
C LEU A 331 -0.54 6.23 -6.98
N GLU A 332 -0.12 5.76 -8.17
CA GLU A 332 1.27 5.83 -8.60
C GLU A 332 1.67 7.28 -8.92
N SER A 333 0.80 8.05 -9.57
CA SER A 333 1.03 9.48 -9.80
C SER A 333 1.10 10.25 -8.49
N TYR A 334 0.11 10.06 -7.59
CA TYR A 334 0.09 10.68 -6.27
C TYR A 334 -0.64 9.76 -5.27
N PRO A 335 -0.20 9.67 -4.02
CA PRO A 335 0.92 10.39 -3.43
C PRO A 335 2.27 9.67 -3.59
N HIS A 336 2.34 8.60 -4.40
CA HIS A 336 3.57 7.83 -4.54
C HIS A 336 4.64 8.56 -5.37
N GLY A 337 4.24 9.09 -6.53
CA GLY A 337 5.11 9.76 -7.47
C GLY A 337 5.58 11.14 -6.98
N PRO A 338 6.67 11.65 -7.57
CA PRO A 338 7.13 13.01 -7.36
C PRO A 338 6.26 14.06 -8.07
#